data_AF-A0A919JN61-F1
#
_entry.id   AF-A0A919JN61-F1
#
_cell.length_a   1.000
_cell.length_b   1.000
_cell.length_c   1.000
_cell.angle_alpha   90.00
_cell.angle_beta   90.00
_cell.angle_gamma   90.00
#
_symmetry.space_group_name_H-M   'P 1'
#
loop_
_entity.id
_entity.type
_entity.pdbx_description
1 polymer ?
#
loop_
_entity_poly.entity_id
_entity_poly.type
_entity_poly.pdbx_seq_one_letter_code
_entity_poly.pdbx_strand_id
1 'polypeptide(L)'
;MTKELNEPDGGVGMVIVDEAVPADIVDRLLWQDAQQMLRRHAEPGHDGNCVWCGWRWPCAPRRLGERAELASRRPWREAWTLRHDLNSVRAMPGVRTGLDGNMARRETPKIDELNRGYFD
;
A
#
# COMPACT_ATOMS: atom_id res chain seq x y z
N MET A 1 -23.31 5.39 -58.66
CA MET A 1 -22.64 4.30 -57.92
C MET A 1 -21.60 4.91 -56.98
N THR A 2 -21.74 4.64 -55.69
CA THR A 2 -20.98 5.13 -54.53
C THR A 2 -19.67 4.36 -54.33
N LYS A 3 -18.57 5.05 -54.02
CA LYS A 3 -17.37 4.52 -53.32
C LYS A 3 -16.80 5.66 -52.46
N GLU A 4 -17.26 5.78 -51.22
CA GLU A 4 -16.63 5.23 -50.01
C GLU A 4 -15.36 6.01 -49.62
N LEU A 5 -15.58 7.04 -48.79
CA LEU A 5 -14.59 7.61 -47.88
C LEU A 5 -14.48 6.64 -46.70
N ASN A 6 -13.29 6.14 -46.40
CA ASN A 6 -13.00 5.41 -45.18
C ASN A 6 -11.88 6.12 -44.44
N GLU A 7 -12.26 6.83 -43.38
CA GLU A 7 -11.39 7.33 -42.32
C GLU A 7 -10.77 6.13 -41.56
N PRO A 8 -9.47 6.13 -41.21
CA PRO A 8 -8.95 5.12 -40.32
C PRO A 8 -9.43 5.39 -38.89
N ASP A 9 -10.24 4.46 -38.43
CA ASP A 9 -10.88 4.31 -37.13
C ASP A 9 -9.90 4.42 -35.95
N GLY A 10 -10.50 4.79 -34.82
CA GLY A 10 -9.90 5.16 -33.56
C GLY A 10 -9.02 4.10 -32.90
N GLY A 11 -8.24 4.60 -31.95
CA GLY A 11 -7.24 3.90 -31.16
C GLY A 11 -7.57 2.45 -30.79
N VAL A 12 -6.66 1.57 -31.18
CA VAL A 12 -6.44 0.27 -30.54
C VAL A 12 -5.98 0.49 -29.09
N GLY A 13 -6.94 0.76 -28.21
CA GLY A 13 -6.83 0.34 -26.83
C GLY A 13 -6.80 -1.19 -26.84
N MET A 14 -5.63 -1.78 -26.58
CA MET A 14 -5.53 -3.23 -26.40
C MET A 14 -6.52 -3.66 -25.30
N VAL A 15 -7.60 -4.30 -25.71
CA VAL A 15 -8.50 -5.01 -24.80
C VAL A 15 -7.72 -6.26 -24.37
N ILE A 16 -7.07 -6.16 -23.21
CA ILE A 16 -6.45 -7.31 -22.57
C ILE A 16 -7.59 -8.23 -22.13
N VAL A 17 -7.60 -9.42 -22.71
CA VAL A 17 -8.50 -10.53 -22.42
C VAL A 17 -8.64 -10.67 -20.90
N ASP A 18 -9.89 -10.66 -20.42
CA ASP A 18 -10.29 -10.89 -19.03
C ASP A 18 -9.92 -12.33 -18.64
N GLU A 19 -8.63 -12.56 -18.36
CA GLU A 19 -8.16 -13.73 -17.65
C GLU A 19 -8.70 -13.59 -16.23
N ALA A 20 -9.89 -14.19 -16.02
CA ALA A 20 -10.74 -14.11 -14.83
C ALA A 20 -9.94 -13.69 -13.58
N VAL A 21 -9.91 -12.39 -13.32
CA VAL A 21 -9.07 -11.83 -12.27
C VAL A 21 -9.52 -12.45 -10.94
N PRO A 22 -8.63 -13.12 -10.20
CA PRO A 22 -8.99 -13.75 -8.94
C PRO A 22 -9.61 -12.74 -7.98
N ALA A 23 -10.63 -13.16 -7.22
CA ALA A 23 -11.40 -12.26 -6.35
C ALA A 23 -10.57 -11.66 -5.20
N ASP A 24 -9.42 -12.26 -4.88
CA ASP A 24 -8.45 -11.81 -3.88
C ASP A 24 -7.45 -10.77 -4.40
N ILE A 25 -7.48 -10.43 -5.70
CA ILE A 25 -6.64 -9.37 -6.26
C ILE A 25 -7.20 -8.00 -5.90
N VAL A 26 -6.41 -7.23 -5.14
CA VAL A 26 -6.73 -5.86 -4.71
C VAL A 26 -6.24 -4.83 -5.73
N ASP A 27 -5.06 -5.06 -6.31
CA ASP A 27 -4.49 -4.23 -7.38
C ASP A 27 -4.40 -5.01 -8.69
N ARG A 28 -5.40 -4.84 -9.54
CA ARG A 28 -5.52 -5.57 -10.82
C ARG A 28 -4.42 -5.21 -11.81
N LEU A 29 -3.97 -3.96 -11.83
CA LEU A 29 -2.94 -3.51 -12.77
C LEU A 29 -1.59 -4.10 -12.37
N LEU A 30 -1.25 -4.03 -11.08
CA LEU A 30 -0.03 -4.66 -10.55
C LEU A 30 -0.03 -6.18 -10.77
N TRP A 31 -1.18 -6.85 -10.61
CA TRP A 31 -1.33 -8.26 -10.92
C TRP A 31 -1.11 -8.56 -12.40
N GLN A 32 -1.74 -7.80 -13.32
CA GLN A 32 -1.55 -7.99 -14.76
C GLN A 32 -0.09 -7.81 -15.19
N ASP A 33 0.59 -6.79 -14.67
CA ASP A 33 2.01 -6.55 -14.94
C ASP A 33 2.88 -7.69 -14.39
N ALA A 34 2.59 -8.17 -13.18
CA ALA A 34 3.25 -9.34 -12.62
C ALA A 34 3.07 -10.58 -13.50
N GLN A 35 1.84 -10.87 -13.94
CA GLN A 35 1.54 -12.01 -14.81
C GLN A 35 2.22 -11.89 -16.18
N GLN A 36 2.30 -10.70 -16.78
CA GLN A 36 3.06 -10.49 -18.01
C GLN A 36 4.56 -10.77 -17.82
N MET A 37 5.15 -10.30 -16.72
CA MET A 37 6.55 -10.59 -16.40
C MET A 37 6.77 -12.09 -16.17
N LEU A 38 5.90 -12.75 -15.41
CA LEU A 38 6.02 -14.19 -15.12
C LEU A 38 5.86 -15.05 -16.37
N ARG A 39 4.95 -14.68 -17.29
CA ARG A 39 4.78 -15.36 -18.58
C ARG A 39 6.02 -15.23 -19.46
N ARG A 40 6.67 -14.06 -19.50
CA ARG A 40 7.91 -13.87 -20.26
C ARG A 40 9.09 -14.61 -19.64
N HIS A 41 9.13 -14.70 -18.32
CA HIS A 41 10.15 -15.41 -17.56
C HIS A 41 9.61 -16.72 -16.97
N ALA A 42 9.03 -17.57 -17.82
CA ALA A 42 8.30 -18.77 -17.40
C ALA A 42 9.20 -19.98 -17.15
N GLU A 43 10.28 -20.14 -17.92
CA GLU A 43 11.13 -21.33 -17.88
C GLU A 43 12.65 -21.05 -17.86
N PRO A 44 13.44 -21.93 -17.21
CA PRO A 44 14.86 -22.04 -17.44
C PRO A 44 15.16 -22.81 -18.74
N GLY A 45 16.20 -22.40 -19.45
CA GLY A 45 16.82 -23.16 -20.52
C GLY A 45 17.72 -24.28 -20.00
N HIS A 46 18.25 -25.08 -20.92
CA HIS A 46 19.08 -26.25 -20.61
C HIS A 46 20.38 -25.93 -19.86
N ASP A 47 20.83 -24.68 -19.93
CA ASP A 47 22.01 -24.15 -19.24
C ASP A 47 21.71 -23.67 -17.81
N GLY A 48 20.46 -23.76 -17.35
CA GLY A 48 20.03 -23.23 -16.05
C GLY A 48 19.87 -21.71 -16.03
N ASN A 49 19.88 -21.05 -17.19
CA ASN A 49 19.58 -19.63 -17.33
C ASN A 49 18.15 -19.42 -17.83
N CYS A 50 17.55 -18.28 -17.56
CA CYS A 50 16.24 -17.93 -18.09
C CYS A 50 16.32 -17.81 -19.62
N VAL A 51 15.42 -18.48 -20.35
CA VAL A 51 15.40 -18.43 -21.83
C VAL A 51 15.17 -17.02 -22.39
N TRP A 52 14.51 -16.15 -21.62
CA TRP A 52 14.11 -14.82 -22.09
C TRP A 52 15.17 -13.75 -21.82
N CYS A 53 15.87 -13.81 -20.69
CA CYS A 53 16.89 -12.82 -20.34
C CYS A 53 18.33 -13.34 -20.27
N GLY A 54 18.56 -14.65 -20.38
CA GLY A 54 19.89 -15.26 -20.36
C GLY A 54 20.58 -15.26 -19.00
N TRP A 55 19.94 -14.76 -17.94
CA TRP A 55 20.48 -14.73 -16.58
C TRP A 55 20.13 -16.00 -15.81
N ARG A 56 20.98 -16.38 -14.85
CA ARG A 56 20.76 -17.54 -13.97
C ARG A 56 19.35 -17.60 -13.40
N TRP A 57 18.72 -18.76 -13.53
CA TRP A 57 17.39 -19.02 -13.02
C TRP A 57 17.38 -19.33 -11.51
N PRO A 58 16.37 -18.87 -10.74
CA PRO A 58 15.37 -17.87 -11.10
C PRO A 58 15.98 -16.47 -11.21
N CYS A 59 15.72 -15.81 -12.34
CA CYS A 59 16.30 -14.50 -12.64
C CYS A 59 15.66 -13.39 -11.79
N ALA A 60 16.34 -12.24 -11.68
CA ALA A 60 15.84 -11.11 -10.90
C ALA A 60 14.45 -10.60 -11.35
N PRO A 61 14.15 -10.51 -12.67
CA PRO A 61 12.81 -10.14 -13.14
C PRO A 61 11.72 -11.11 -12.69
N ARG A 62 11.97 -12.43 -12.73
CA ARG A 62 11.00 -13.42 -12.23
C ARG A 62 10.70 -13.22 -10.74
N ARG A 63 11.76 -13.07 -9.92
CA ARG A 63 11.61 -12.79 -8.48
C ARG A 63 10.88 -11.49 -8.20
N LEU A 64 10.98 -10.49 -9.09
CA LEU A 64 10.21 -9.26 -8.99
C LEU A 64 8.73 -9.51 -9.32
N GLY A 65 8.44 -10.24 -10.40
CA GLY A 65 7.08 -10.65 -10.77
C GLY A 65 6.38 -11.42 -9.65
N GLU A 66 7.05 -12.40 -9.04
CA GLU A 66 6.51 -13.17 -7.91
C GLU A 66 6.18 -12.28 -6.70
N ARG A 67 7.04 -11.30 -6.39
CA ARG A 67 6.77 -10.33 -5.31
C ARG A 67 5.62 -9.39 -5.65
N ALA A 68 5.52 -8.95 -6.90
CA ALA A 68 4.44 -8.07 -7.37
C ALA A 68 3.09 -8.79 -7.35
N GLU A 69 3.07 -10.06 -7.74
CA GLU A 69 1.90 -10.95 -7.67
C GLU A 69 1.41 -11.10 -6.22
N LEU A 70 2.30 -11.40 -5.28
CA LEU A 70 1.96 -11.43 -3.85
C LEU A 70 1.51 -10.07 -3.30
N ALA A 71 2.12 -8.97 -3.75
CA ALA A 71 1.76 -7.63 -3.32
C ALA A 71 0.38 -7.19 -3.85
N SER A 72 0.00 -7.64 -5.05
CA SER A 72 -1.30 -7.33 -5.67
C SER A 72 -2.49 -7.88 -4.87
N ARG A 73 -2.27 -8.91 -4.06
CA ARG A 73 -3.25 -9.51 -3.15
C ARG A 73 -3.32 -8.80 -1.79
N ARG A 74 -2.37 -7.92 -1.46
CA ARG A 74 -2.34 -7.28 -0.14
C ARG A 74 -3.41 -6.19 -0.07
N PRO A 75 -4.22 -6.16 1.01
CA PRO A 75 -5.26 -5.16 1.16
C PRO A 75 -4.65 -3.77 1.38
N TRP A 76 -4.61 -2.97 0.31
CA TRP A 76 -4.43 -1.51 0.38
C TRP A 76 -5.36 -0.88 1.43
N ARG A 77 -6.56 -1.44 1.60
CA ARG A 77 -7.56 -0.96 2.57
C ARG A 77 -7.02 -0.91 3.98
N GLU A 78 -6.29 -1.91 4.46
CA GLU A 78 -5.77 -1.90 5.84
C GLU A 78 -4.73 -0.79 6.03
N ALA A 79 -3.80 -0.64 5.10
CA ALA A 79 -2.80 0.42 5.13
C ALA A 79 -3.39 1.82 4.94
N TRP A 80 -4.50 1.94 4.20
CA TRP A 80 -5.24 3.20 4.07
C TRP A 80 -6.04 3.50 5.34
N THR A 81 -6.78 2.54 5.88
CA THR A 81 -7.55 2.66 7.13
C THR A 81 -6.63 3.05 8.29
N LEU A 82 -5.49 2.38 8.48
CA LEU A 82 -4.52 2.75 9.51
C LEU A 82 -3.98 4.17 9.36
N ARG A 83 -3.68 4.62 8.13
CA ARG A 83 -3.26 6.02 7.88
C ARG A 83 -4.39 7.01 8.15
N HIS A 84 -5.61 6.65 7.78
CA HIS A 84 -6.78 7.46 8.05
C HIS A 84 -7.00 7.59 9.55
N ASP A 85 -7.00 6.48 10.29
CA ASP A 85 -7.15 6.43 11.75
C ASP A 85 -6.06 7.25 12.45
N LEU A 86 -4.79 7.10 12.03
CA LEU A 86 -3.69 7.91 12.53
C LEU A 86 -3.89 9.41 12.28
N ASN A 87 -4.40 9.78 11.11
CA ASN A 87 -4.70 11.17 10.79
C ASN A 87 -5.89 11.70 11.60
N SER A 88 -6.94 10.90 11.82
CA SER A 88 -8.07 11.24 12.68
C SER A 88 -7.62 11.48 14.13
N VAL A 89 -6.75 10.63 14.68
CA VAL A 89 -6.17 10.82 16.02
C VAL A 89 -5.33 12.10 16.11
N ARG A 90 -4.54 12.41 15.08
CA ARG A 90 -3.74 13.66 15.01
C ARG A 90 -4.60 14.92 14.88
N ALA A 91 -5.79 14.81 14.30
CA ALA A 91 -6.73 15.91 14.11
C ALA A 91 -7.58 16.20 15.36
N MET A 92 -7.55 15.33 16.39
CA MET A 92 -8.26 15.57 17.65
C MET A 92 -7.50 16.58 18.54
N PRO A 93 -8.11 17.72 18.92
CA PRO A 93 -7.52 18.64 19.89
C PRO A 93 -7.58 18.00 21.29
N GLY A 94 -6.41 17.62 21.82
CA GLY A 94 -6.26 17.07 23.19
C GLY A 94 -5.36 15.83 23.31
N VAL A 95 -5.06 15.12 22.22
CA VAL A 95 -4.23 13.89 22.26
C VAL A 95 -2.72 14.18 22.37
N ARG A 96 -2.31 15.44 22.21
CA ARG A 96 -0.91 15.88 22.41
C ARG A 96 -0.53 16.15 23.87
N THR A 97 -1.45 16.03 24.81
CA THR A 97 -1.22 16.39 26.22
C THR A 97 -1.33 15.14 27.09
N GLY A 98 -0.23 14.43 27.33
CA GLY A 98 -0.30 13.27 28.24
C GLY A 98 0.85 12.26 28.26
N LEU A 99 2.04 12.54 27.73
CA LEU A 99 3.20 11.63 27.90
C LEU A 99 4.28 12.17 28.85
N ASP A 100 3.97 13.26 29.55
CA ASP A 100 4.91 14.05 30.36
C ASP A 100 4.32 14.45 31.73
N GLY A 101 3.37 13.67 32.26
CA GLY A 101 2.68 13.97 33.52
C GLY A 101 2.93 13.01 34.70
N ASN A 102 3.80 11.98 34.56
CA ASN A 102 3.84 10.87 35.54
C ASN A 102 5.22 10.53 36.13
N MET A 103 6.12 11.49 36.26
CA MET A 103 7.27 11.37 37.18
C MET A 103 7.55 12.70 37.87
N ALA A 104 7.71 12.65 39.19
CA ALA A 104 8.02 13.75 40.12
C ALA A 104 6.86 14.68 40.51
N ARG A 105 6.11 14.29 41.56
CA ARG A 105 6.16 14.94 42.89
C ARG A 105 5.00 14.47 43.76
N ARG A 106 5.10 13.23 44.26
CA ARG A 106 4.49 12.88 45.54
C ARG A 106 5.39 13.47 46.63
N GLU A 107 4.99 14.62 47.19
CA GLU A 107 5.41 15.05 48.53
C GLU A 107 4.45 16.15 49.06
N THR A 108 3.47 15.65 49.83
CA THR A 108 2.68 16.24 50.93
C THR A 108 1.87 17.54 50.80
N PRO A 109 0.59 17.54 51.25
CA PRO A 109 -0.22 18.74 51.42
C PRO A 109 0.05 19.41 52.77
N LYS A 110 0.24 20.73 52.79
CA LYS A 110 0.01 21.58 53.97
C LYS A 110 -0.88 22.74 53.56
N ILE A 111 -2.18 22.54 53.75
CA ILE A 111 -3.24 23.53 53.50
C ILE A 111 -3.76 23.98 54.86
N ASP A 112 -2.90 24.48 55.75
CA ASP A 112 -3.30 24.81 57.13
C ASP A 112 -2.84 26.19 57.62
N GLU A 113 -2.49 27.11 56.72
CA GLU A 113 -1.91 28.41 57.14
C GLU A 113 -2.34 29.66 56.34
N LEU A 114 -3.43 29.62 55.56
CA LEU A 114 -3.87 30.80 54.79
C LEU A 114 -5.34 31.22 54.97
N ASN A 115 -6.05 30.69 55.98
CA ASN A 115 -7.46 31.07 56.20
C ASN A 115 -7.81 31.30 57.68
N ARG A 116 -6.99 32.11 58.37
CA ARG A 116 -7.31 32.60 59.72
C ARG A 116 -7.28 34.13 59.76
N GLY A 117 -8.44 34.72 59.46
CA GLY A 117 -8.98 35.92 60.09
C GLY A 117 -8.23 37.25 59.89
N TYR A 118 -8.78 38.12 59.04
CA TYR A 118 -8.67 39.57 59.22
C TYR A 118 -9.96 40.24 58.70
N PHE A 119 -10.99 40.24 59.56
CA PHE A 119 -12.14 41.12 59.51
C PHE A 119 -12.33 41.65 60.93
N ASP A 120 -11.76 42.83 61.18
CA ASP A 120 -12.28 43.93 62.01
C ASP A 120 -11.42 45.19 61.73
#